data_AF-A0A671F8B1-F1
#
_entry.id   AF-A0A671F8B1-F1
#
_cell.length_a   1.000
_cell.length_b   1.000
_cell.length_c   1.000
_cell.angle_alpha   90.00
_cell.angle_beta   90.00
_cell.angle_gamma   90.00
#
_symmetry.space_group_name_H-M   'P 1'
#
loop_
_entity.id
_entity.type
_entity.pdbx_description
1 polymer ?
#
loop_
_entity_poly.entity_id
_entity_poly.type
_entity_poly.pdbx_seq_one_letter_code
_entity_poly.pdbx_strand_id
1 'polypeptide(L)'
;MAKSRGVRPSGEARKQVDVFWQNLYQEAEEFLYRFLPQKIIYLSQLLQEDSLNVADLTSLRAPLDIPIPDPPPKDDEMETDKQEKKEVPKCGFLPGNEKVLALPSLIKPEVWTLKEKCAGEGNAVKIKVEAFQTTISKYFSERGDAVAKASKETHVMDYRALVHERDEAAYGELRAMVFDLRAFYAELYRIISNNMEKTVNLKGEEKPSMY
;
A
#
# COMPACT_ATOMS: atom_id res chain seq x y z
N MET A 1 41.20 42.46 -16.68
CA MET A 1 40.35 41.90 -17.76
C MET A 1 39.97 40.47 -17.39
N ALA A 2 38.70 40.22 -17.07
CA ALA A 2 38.24 38.86 -16.77
C ALA A 2 38.12 38.06 -18.09
N LYS A 3 38.87 36.96 -18.22
CA LYS A 3 38.71 36.02 -19.34
C LYS A 3 37.31 35.40 -19.26
N SER A 4 36.46 35.68 -20.23
CA SER A 4 35.15 35.03 -20.35
C SER A 4 35.37 33.53 -20.56
N ARG A 5 34.90 32.71 -19.62
CA ARG A 5 34.91 31.25 -19.74
C ARG A 5 33.68 30.82 -20.53
N GLY A 6 33.80 30.86 -21.86
CA GLY A 6 32.78 30.28 -22.74
C GLY A 6 32.93 28.77 -22.80
N VAL A 7 31.99 28.02 -22.23
CA VAL A 7 31.92 26.57 -22.45
C VAL A 7 31.28 26.34 -23.81
N ARG A 8 32.03 25.78 -24.77
CA ARG A 8 31.51 25.39 -26.09
C ARG A 8 31.39 23.87 -26.13
N PRO A 9 30.20 23.28 -25.91
CA PRO A 9 30.04 21.83 -25.97
C PRO A 9 30.30 21.33 -27.39
N SER A 10 30.96 20.17 -27.49
CA SER A 10 31.23 19.49 -28.76
C SER A 10 29.91 19.13 -29.47
N GLY A 11 29.96 18.96 -30.80
CA GLY A 11 28.78 18.55 -31.57
C GLY A 11 28.21 17.20 -31.10
N GLU A 12 29.08 16.29 -30.64
CA GLU A 12 28.67 14.99 -30.11
C GLU A 12 28.01 15.09 -28.73
N ALA A 13 28.53 15.93 -27.83
CA ALA A 13 27.90 16.18 -26.53
C ALA A 13 26.49 16.79 -26.69
N ARG A 14 26.28 17.68 -27.67
CA ARG A 14 24.94 18.21 -27.97
C ARG A 14 23.99 17.12 -28.44
N LYS A 15 24.42 16.29 -29.39
CA LYS A 15 23.60 15.17 -29.89
C LYS A 15 23.19 14.20 -28.78
N GLN A 16 24.10 13.88 -27.86
CA GLN A 16 23.78 13.00 -26.72
C GLN A 16 22.70 13.62 -25.81
N VAL A 17 22.79 14.93 -25.55
CA VAL A 17 21.79 15.66 -24.77
C VAL A 17 20.46 15.74 -25.51
N ASP A 18 20.47 15.98 -26.82
CA ASP A 18 19.26 16.06 -27.64
C ASP A 18 18.51 14.72 -27.67
N VAL A 19 19.24 13.60 -27.84
CA VAL A 19 18.66 12.24 -27.76
C VAL A 19 18.05 11.97 -26.38
N PHE A 20 18.74 12.37 -25.31
CA PHE A 20 18.20 12.24 -23.95
C PHE A 20 16.89 13.01 -23.78
N TRP A 21 16.83 14.27 -24.23
CA TRP A 21 15.61 15.08 -24.15
C TRP A 21 14.47 14.47 -24.96
N GLN A 22 14.72 14.02 -26.19
CA GLN A 22 13.70 13.36 -27.00
C GLN A 22 13.12 12.12 -26.31
N ASN A 23 13.98 11.28 -25.74
CA ASN A 23 13.54 10.10 -24.99
C ASN A 23 12.71 10.50 -23.75
N LEU A 24 13.14 11.54 -23.03
CA LEU A 24 12.44 12.03 -21.85
C LEU A 24 11.05 12.58 -22.21
N TYR A 25 10.93 13.35 -23.29
CA TYR A 25 9.64 13.84 -23.78
C TYR A 25 8.72 12.70 -24.20
N GLN A 26 9.25 11.71 -24.92
CA GLN A 26 8.48 10.55 -25.33
C GLN A 26 7.96 9.74 -24.13
N GLU A 27 8.81 9.51 -23.13
CA GLU A 27 8.42 8.80 -21.90
C GLU A 27 7.39 9.61 -21.10
N ALA A 28 7.53 10.94 -21.04
CA ALA A 28 6.55 11.81 -20.39
C ALA A 28 5.19 11.77 -21.10
N GLU A 29 5.16 11.83 -22.43
CA GLU A 29 3.90 11.70 -23.18
C GLU A 29 3.24 10.34 -22.96
N GLU A 30 4.02 9.25 -23.00
CA GLU A 30 3.49 7.91 -22.72
C GLU A 30 2.95 7.81 -21.29
N PHE A 31 3.67 8.39 -20.32
CA PHE A 31 3.25 8.44 -18.93
C PHE A 31 1.90 9.16 -18.77
N LEU A 32 1.75 10.33 -19.39
CA LEU A 32 0.56 11.17 -19.25
C LEU A 32 -0.65 10.65 -20.01
N TYR A 33 -0.47 10.25 -21.26
CA TYR A 33 -1.58 9.92 -22.16
C TYR A 33 -1.97 8.45 -22.12
N ARG A 34 -1.07 7.55 -21.71
CA ARG A 34 -1.37 6.11 -21.62
C ARG A 34 -1.35 5.63 -20.18
N PHE A 35 -0.21 5.76 -19.51
CA PHE A 35 0.00 5.11 -18.21
C PHE A 35 -0.95 5.61 -17.12
N LEU A 36 -1.05 6.93 -16.92
CA LEU A 36 -1.91 7.50 -15.87
C LEU A 36 -3.40 7.17 -16.05
N PRO A 37 -4.03 7.41 -17.22
CA PRO A 37 -5.43 7.03 -17.44
C PRO A 37 -5.68 5.54 -17.26
N GLN A 38 -4.78 4.69 -17.78
CA GLN A 38 -4.90 3.24 -17.62
C GLN A 38 -4.84 2.81 -16.16
N LYS A 39 -3.94 3.39 -15.36
CA LYS A 39 -3.84 3.09 -13.92
C LYS A 39 -5.09 3.53 -13.15
N ILE A 40 -5.66 4.70 -13.47
CA ILE A 40 -6.90 5.17 -12.85
C ILE A 40 -8.07 4.21 -13.15
N ILE A 41 -8.18 3.74 -14.39
CA ILE A 41 -9.21 2.78 -14.81
C ILE A 41 -9.00 1.43 -14.12
N TYR A 42 -7.77 0.91 -14.15
CA TYR A 42 -7.41 -0.35 -13.50
C TYR A 42 -7.75 -0.35 -12.00
N LEU A 43 -7.32 0.70 -11.27
CA LEU A 43 -7.63 0.81 -9.84
C LEU A 43 -9.13 1.01 -9.57
N SER A 44 -9.86 1.62 -10.50
CA SER A 44 -11.32 1.71 -10.39
C SER A 44 -11.98 0.35 -10.56
N GLN A 45 -11.51 -0.47 -11.49
CA GLN A 45 -11.98 -1.84 -11.69
C GLN A 45 -11.64 -2.72 -10.49
N LEU A 46 -10.41 -2.62 -9.96
CA LEU A 46 -9.97 -3.32 -8.76
C LEU A 46 -10.88 -2.99 -7.57
N LEU A 47 -11.25 -1.72 -7.39
CA LEU A 47 -12.22 -1.28 -6.38
C LEU A 47 -13.64 -1.79 -6.59
N GLN A 48 -13.99 -2.38 -7.74
CA GLN A 48 -15.28 -3.04 -7.98
C GLN A 48 -15.23 -4.56 -7.72
N GLU A 49 -14.06 -5.14 -7.49
CA GLU A 49 -13.97 -6.57 -7.20
C GLU A 49 -14.61 -6.93 -5.85
N ASP A 50 -15.19 -8.11 -5.76
CA ASP A 50 -15.83 -8.62 -4.54
C ASP A 50 -14.83 -8.70 -3.36
N SER A 51 -13.55 -8.92 -3.68
CA SER A 51 -12.44 -8.95 -2.72
C SER A 51 -12.24 -7.63 -1.97
N LEU A 52 -12.68 -6.50 -2.53
CA LEU A 52 -12.58 -5.15 -1.97
C LEU A 52 -13.96 -4.52 -1.69
N ASN A 53 -15.05 -5.28 -1.88
CA ASN A 53 -16.44 -4.85 -1.63
C ASN A 53 -17.17 -5.78 -0.67
N VAL A 54 -16.46 -6.26 0.36
CA VAL A 54 -17.04 -7.04 1.45
C VAL A 54 -18.01 -6.16 2.26
N ALA A 55 -19.31 -6.50 2.22
CA ALA A 55 -20.36 -5.79 2.97
C ALA A 55 -20.38 -6.18 4.46
N ASP A 56 -20.10 -7.45 4.76
CA ASP A 56 -20.04 -7.98 6.12
C ASP A 56 -18.61 -8.38 6.46
N LEU A 57 -17.97 -7.59 7.34
CA LEU A 57 -16.59 -7.80 7.78
C LEU A 57 -16.43 -9.10 8.58
N THR A 58 -17.49 -9.65 9.16
CA THR A 58 -17.41 -10.93 9.86
C THR A 58 -17.07 -12.09 8.90
N SER A 59 -17.37 -11.93 7.61
CA SER A 59 -16.99 -12.90 6.57
C SER A 59 -15.47 -12.97 6.35
N LEU A 60 -14.71 -11.98 6.82
CA LEU A 60 -13.24 -11.99 6.78
C LEU A 60 -12.64 -12.88 7.86
N ARG A 61 -13.39 -13.29 8.88
CA ARG A 61 -12.84 -14.03 10.02
C ARG A 61 -12.30 -15.39 9.58
N ALA A 62 -11.00 -15.58 9.73
CA ALA A 62 -10.34 -16.86 9.53
C ALA A 62 -10.53 -17.76 10.78
N PRO A 63 -10.66 -19.09 10.64
CA PRO A 63 -10.75 -19.98 11.77
C PRO A 63 -9.49 -19.90 12.66
N LEU A 64 -9.70 -19.82 13.98
CA LEU A 64 -8.64 -19.84 15.00
C LEU A 64 -8.79 -21.11 15.84
N ASP A 65 -8.08 -22.17 15.44
CA ASP A 65 -8.12 -23.49 16.08
C ASP A 65 -7.29 -23.54 17.37
N ILE A 66 -7.52 -22.58 18.26
CA ILE A 66 -6.89 -22.51 19.58
C ILE A 66 -7.77 -23.26 20.58
N PRO A 67 -7.26 -24.29 21.26
CA PRO A 67 -8.04 -25.09 22.22
C PRO A 67 -8.58 -24.22 23.35
N ILE A 68 -9.86 -24.39 23.69
CA ILE A 68 -10.53 -23.67 24.79
C ILE A 68 -10.32 -24.47 26.08
N PRO A 69 -9.78 -23.88 27.15
CA PRO A 69 -9.63 -24.56 28.43
C PRO A 69 -10.99 -24.94 29.01
N ASP A 70 -11.08 -26.14 29.58
CA ASP A 70 -12.27 -26.54 30.33
C ASP A 70 -12.49 -25.62 31.54
N PRO A 71 -13.76 -25.29 31.86
CA PRO A 71 -14.07 -24.46 33.01
C PRO A 71 -13.50 -25.09 34.28
N PRO A 72 -13.00 -24.27 35.23
CA PRO A 72 -12.54 -24.79 36.50
C PRO A 72 -13.70 -25.56 37.19
N PRO A 73 -13.40 -26.66 37.90
CA PRO A 73 -14.39 -27.28 38.77
C PRO A 73 -14.97 -26.22 39.72
N LYS A 74 -16.27 -26.29 40.01
CA LYS A 74 -16.85 -25.45 41.06
C LYS A 74 -16.27 -25.92 42.41
N ASP A 75 -15.50 -25.07 43.06
CA ASP A 75 -14.92 -25.34 44.38
C ASP A 75 -16.05 -25.42 45.42
N ASP A 76 -16.36 -26.63 45.89
CA ASP A 76 -16.65 -26.83 47.30
C ASP A 76 -15.29 -27.08 47.98
N GLU A 77 -14.96 -26.19 48.91
CA GLU A 77 -13.82 -26.22 49.85
C GLU A 77 -12.48 -25.62 49.37
N MET A 78 -12.09 -24.54 50.05
CA MET A 78 -10.79 -23.89 49.92
C MET A 78 -9.68 -24.82 50.43
N GLU A 79 -8.64 -25.03 49.63
CA GLU A 79 -7.31 -25.34 50.17
C GLU A 79 -6.21 -24.64 49.37
N THR A 80 -5.25 -24.14 50.12
CA THR A 80 -4.15 -23.29 49.67
C THR A 80 -3.08 -24.04 48.90
N ASP A 81 -2.52 -23.35 47.90
CA ASP A 81 -1.16 -23.53 47.37
C ASP A 81 -0.88 -24.79 46.53
N LYS A 82 -1.31 -24.74 45.27
CA LYS A 82 -0.57 -25.24 44.10
C LYS A 82 -1.22 -24.66 42.84
N GLN A 83 -0.67 -23.57 42.31
CA GLN A 83 -0.87 -23.23 40.89
C GLN A 83 -0.20 -24.33 40.07
N GLU A 84 -0.87 -25.48 39.92
CA GLU A 84 -0.58 -26.39 38.83
C GLU A 84 -0.76 -25.58 37.56
N LYS A 85 0.37 -25.26 36.90
CA LYS A 85 0.36 -24.83 35.51
C LYS A 85 -0.32 -25.94 34.72
N LYS A 86 -1.66 -25.88 34.57
CA LYS A 86 -2.39 -26.68 33.59
C LYS A 86 -1.63 -26.49 32.29
N GLU A 87 -1.02 -27.57 31.79
CA GLU A 87 -0.24 -27.52 30.56
C GLU A 87 -1.14 -26.94 29.48
N VAL A 88 -0.78 -25.75 28.99
CA VAL A 88 -1.52 -25.10 27.90
C VAL A 88 -1.50 -26.10 26.75
N PRO A 89 -2.67 -26.57 26.26
CA PRO A 89 -2.69 -27.58 25.22
C PRO A 89 -1.88 -27.06 24.02
N LYS A 90 -0.95 -27.88 23.51
CA LYS A 90 -0.06 -27.46 22.43
C LYS A 90 -0.89 -27.01 21.22
N CYS A 91 -0.85 -25.71 20.95
CA CYS A 91 -1.54 -25.11 19.82
C CYS A 91 -0.95 -25.63 18.50
N GLY A 92 -1.81 -25.99 17.55
CA GLY A 92 -1.41 -26.37 16.19
C GLY A 92 -0.90 -25.18 15.37
N PHE A 93 -0.60 -25.43 14.09
CA PHE A 93 -0.25 -24.38 13.14
C PHE A 93 -1.45 -23.45 12.91
N LEU A 94 -1.26 -22.15 13.13
CA LEU A 94 -2.28 -21.13 12.90
C LEU A 94 -1.96 -20.36 11.61
N PRO A 95 -2.70 -20.57 10.51
CA PRO A 95 -2.42 -19.90 9.24
C PRO A 95 -2.75 -18.40 9.29
N GLY A 96 -2.18 -17.67 8.34
CA GLY A 96 -2.57 -16.29 8.07
C GLY A 96 -3.95 -16.19 7.43
N ASN A 97 -4.59 -15.02 7.53
CA ASN A 97 -5.88 -14.79 6.89
C ASN A 97 -5.71 -14.66 5.37
N GLU A 98 -6.05 -15.71 4.61
CA GLU A 98 -5.83 -15.75 3.15
C GLU A 98 -6.49 -14.59 2.41
N LYS A 99 -7.69 -14.18 2.82
CA LYS A 99 -8.43 -13.07 2.20
C LYS A 99 -7.67 -11.75 2.37
N VAL A 100 -7.19 -11.49 3.59
CA VAL A 100 -6.40 -10.29 3.89
C VAL A 100 -5.01 -10.39 3.27
N LEU A 101 -4.42 -11.58 3.15
CA LEU A 101 -3.10 -11.78 2.53
C LEU A 101 -3.09 -11.62 1.00
N ALA A 102 -4.23 -11.86 0.34
CA ALA A 102 -4.38 -11.67 -1.10
C ALA A 102 -4.39 -10.18 -1.50
N LEU A 103 -4.82 -9.27 -0.63
CA LEU A 103 -4.89 -7.84 -0.96
C LEU A 103 -3.50 -7.17 -1.07
N PRO A 104 -2.54 -7.39 -0.15
CA PRO A 104 -1.19 -6.87 -0.29
C PRO A 104 -0.47 -7.30 -1.56
N SER A 105 -0.72 -8.50 -2.10
CA SER A 105 -0.07 -8.93 -3.35
C SER A 105 -0.53 -8.10 -4.56
N LEU A 106 -1.76 -7.59 -4.53
CA LEU A 106 -2.32 -6.67 -5.53
C LEU A 106 -1.86 -5.22 -5.31
N ILE A 107 -1.76 -4.78 -4.05
CA ILE A 107 -1.46 -3.39 -3.70
C ILE A 107 0.04 -3.08 -3.76
N LYS A 108 0.90 -3.98 -3.28
CA LYS A 108 2.37 -3.78 -3.26
C LYS A 108 2.98 -3.36 -4.61
N PRO A 109 2.67 -4.00 -5.75
CA PRO A 109 3.24 -3.58 -7.03
C PRO A 109 2.78 -2.17 -7.43
N GLU A 110 1.55 -1.77 -7.08
CA GLU A 110 1.04 -0.43 -7.38
C GLU A 110 1.72 0.64 -6.51
N VAL A 111 1.92 0.36 -5.23
CA VAL A 111 2.68 1.23 -4.32
C VAL A 111 4.12 1.41 -4.80
N TRP A 112 4.76 0.32 -5.27
CA TRP A 112 6.10 0.39 -5.85
C TRP A 112 6.13 1.20 -7.15
N THR A 113 5.18 0.95 -8.05
CA THR A 113 5.09 1.66 -9.32
C THR A 113 4.89 3.16 -9.11
N LEU A 114 4.02 3.55 -8.17
CA LEU A 114 3.83 4.95 -7.80
C LEU A 114 5.12 5.56 -7.25
N LYS A 115 5.86 4.82 -6.41
CA LYS A 115 7.15 5.26 -5.87
C LYS A 115 8.17 5.57 -6.97
N GLU A 116 8.31 4.68 -7.96
CA GLU A 116 9.30 4.84 -9.03
C GLU A 116 8.92 5.95 -10.01
N LYS A 117 7.65 5.97 -10.45
CA LYS A 117 7.21 6.91 -11.48
C LYS A 117 6.98 8.33 -10.93
N CYS A 118 6.69 8.48 -9.63
CA CYS A 118 6.37 9.77 -9.01
C CYS A 118 7.44 10.24 -8.01
N ALA A 119 8.66 9.70 -8.10
CA ALA A 119 9.79 10.09 -7.24
C ALA A 119 10.09 11.61 -7.26
N GLY A 120 9.73 12.30 -8.35
CA GLY A 120 9.91 13.74 -8.51
C GLY A 120 8.77 14.63 -8.01
N GLU A 121 7.56 14.09 -7.75
CA GLU A 121 6.33 14.88 -7.56
C GLU A 121 6.04 15.31 -6.11
N GLY A 122 7.09 15.38 -5.29
CA GLY A 122 7.05 16.03 -3.98
C GLY A 122 7.01 15.07 -2.79
N ASN A 123 7.50 15.58 -1.65
CA ASN A 123 7.70 14.81 -0.41
C ASN A 123 6.41 14.14 0.11
N ALA A 124 5.24 14.69 -0.21
CA ALA A 124 3.94 14.18 0.25
C ALA A 124 3.60 12.79 -0.31
N VAL A 125 3.81 12.55 -1.61
CA VAL A 125 3.55 11.24 -2.24
C VAL A 125 4.50 10.19 -1.67
N LYS A 126 5.78 10.56 -1.53
CA LYS A 126 6.80 9.70 -0.94
C LYS A 126 6.47 9.29 0.50
N ILE A 127 6.11 10.24 1.35
CA ILE A 127 5.71 9.98 2.75
C ILE A 127 4.53 8.99 2.77
N LYS A 128 3.52 9.17 1.90
CA LYS A 128 2.34 8.32 1.91
C LYS A 128 2.63 6.91 1.38
N VAL A 129 3.50 6.76 0.38
CA VAL A 129 4.02 5.46 -0.07
C VAL A 129 4.78 4.74 1.06
N GLU A 130 5.64 5.45 1.80
CA GLU A 130 6.37 4.89 2.96
C GLU A 130 5.40 4.50 4.09
N ALA A 131 4.34 5.28 4.30
CA ALA A 131 3.27 4.96 5.24
C ALA A 131 2.55 3.66 4.84
N PHE A 132 2.20 3.47 3.56
CA PHE A 132 1.58 2.23 3.08
C PHE A 132 2.46 1.00 3.32
N GLN A 133 3.76 1.10 3.03
CA GLN A 133 4.72 0.02 3.28
C GLN A 133 4.81 -0.33 4.78
N THR A 134 4.78 0.70 5.63
CA THR A 134 4.80 0.54 7.09
C THR A 134 3.52 -0.13 7.58
N THR A 135 2.35 0.32 7.14
CA THR A 135 1.06 -0.26 7.52
C THR A 135 0.96 -1.73 7.12
N ILE A 136 1.34 -2.07 5.88
CA ILE A 136 1.36 -3.48 5.42
C ILE A 136 2.27 -4.32 6.32
N SER A 137 3.46 -3.83 6.67
CA SER A 137 4.41 -4.56 7.51
C SER A 137 3.90 -4.72 8.95
N LYS A 138 3.28 -3.66 9.49
CA LYS A 138 2.76 -3.60 10.85
C LYS A 138 1.63 -4.61 11.09
N TYR A 139 0.77 -4.84 10.09
CA TYR A 139 -0.26 -5.88 10.16
C TYR A 139 0.32 -7.26 10.51
N PHE A 140 1.41 -7.66 9.83
CA PHE A 140 2.02 -8.97 10.07
C PHE A 140 2.57 -9.11 11.49
N SER A 141 3.26 -8.08 11.99
CA SER A 141 3.79 -8.10 13.35
C SER A 141 2.68 -8.09 14.40
N GLU A 142 1.70 -7.20 14.28
CA GLU A 142 0.64 -7.07 15.29
C GLU A 142 -0.30 -8.27 15.32
N ARG A 143 -0.63 -8.82 14.15
CA ARG A 143 -1.40 -10.07 14.08
C ARG A 143 -0.62 -11.24 14.67
N GLY A 144 0.68 -11.34 14.37
CA GLY A 144 1.56 -12.36 14.94
C GLY A 144 1.59 -12.31 16.47
N ASP A 145 1.73 -11.11 17.04
CA ASP A 145 1.71 -10.88 18.49
C ASP A 145 0.35 -11.24 19.11
N ALA A 146 -0.76 -10.84 18.47
CA ALA A 146 -2.11 -11.16 18.93
C ALA A 146 -2.36 -12.68 18.93
N VAL A 147 -1.95 -13.37 17.85
CA VAL A 147 -2.02 -14.84 17.75
C VAL A 147 -1.17 -15.50 18.82
N ALA A 148 0.05 -15.02 19.05
CA ALA A 148 0.93 -15.55 20.08
C ALA A 148 0.32 -15.40 21.48
N LYS A 149 -0.28 -14.25 21.80
CA LYS A 149 -1.01 -14.05 23.07
C LYS A 149 -2.20 -14.98 23.19
N ALA A 150 -3.04 -15.09 22.15
CA ALA A 150 -4.19 -15.98 22.13
C ALA A 150 -3.80 -17.47 22.35
N SER A 151 -2.66 -17.91 21.80
CA SER A 151 -2.15 -19.28 21.99
C SER A 151 -1.57 -19.54 23.38
N LYS A 152 -1.06 -18.51 24.07
CA LYS A 152 -0.45 -18.62 25.40
C LYS A 152 -1.48 -18.50 26.52
N GLU A 153 -2.43 -17.58 26.34
CA GLU A 153 -3.47 -17.23 27.30
C GLU A 153 -4.83 -17.69 26.76
N THR A 154 -4.98 -19.00 26.56
CA THR A 154 -6.14 -19.62 25.88
C THR A 154 -7.49 -19.42 26.58
N HIS A 155 -7.48 -19.05 27.86
CA HIS A 155 -8.66 -18.69 28.65
C HIS A 155 -9.13 -17.26 28.38
N VAL A 156 -8.26 -16.38 27.86
CA VAL A 156 -8.59 -14.98 27.55
C VAL A 156 -9.17 -14.91 26.15
N MET A 157 -10.50 -14.87 26.06
CA MET A 157 -11.22 -14.79 24.78
C MET A 157 -10.94 -13.49 24.00
N ASP A 158 -10.60 -12.40 24.70
CA ASP A 158 -10.34 -11.10 24.09
C ASP A 158 -9.18 -11.13 23.10
N TYR A 159 -8.17 -12.00 23.28
CA TYR A 159 -7.10 -12.13 22.28
C TYR A 159 -7.57 -12.81 21.00
N ARG A 160 -8.54 -13.72 21.06
CA ARG A 160 -9.16 -14.29 19.84
C ARG A 160 -9.92 -13.21 19.10
N ALA A 161 -10.69 -12.38 19.81
CA ALA A 161 -11.39 -11.24 19.24
C ALA A 161 -10.39 -10.22 18.64
N LEU A 162 -9.28 -9.94 19.32
CA LEU A 162 -8.23 -9.04 18.84
C LEU A 162 -7.64 -9.50 17.50
N VAL A 163 -7.42 -10.80 17.30
CA VAL A 163 -6.92 -11.30 16.01
C VAL A 163 -7.91 -11.01 14.88
N HIS A 164 -9.20 -11.24 15.11
CA HIS A 164 -10.24 -10.93 14.12
C HIS A 164 -10.37 -9.43 13.88
N GLU A 165 -10.32 -8.61 14.93
CA GLU A 165 -10.34 -7.15 14.83
C GLU A 165 -9.16 -6.63 14.00
N ARG A 166 -7.96 -7.22 14.16
CA ARG A 166 -6.79 -6.87 13.34
C ARG A 166 -7.00 -7.22 11.86
N ASP A 167 -7.62 -8.36 11.56
CA ASP A 167 -7.94 -8.75 10.19
C ASP A 167 -8.96 -7.78 9.56
N GLU A 168 -10.01 -7.41 10.30
CA GLU A 168 -11.05 -6.47 9.86
C GLU A 168 -10.47 -5.05 9.66
N ALA A 169 -9.63 -4.57 10.59
CA ALA A 169 -8.95 -3.28 10.48
C ALA A 169 -7.99 -3.23 9.28
N ALA A 170 -7.18 -4.27 9.10
CA ALA A 170 -6.23 -4.35 7.98
C ALA A 170 -6.94 -4.35 6.63
N TYR A 171 -8.08 -5.04 6.51
CA TYR A 171 -8.91 -4.98 5.31
C TYR A 171 -9.35 -3.53 4.99
N GLY A 172 -9.84 -2.81 5.99
CA GLY A 172 -10.25 -1.42 5.84
C GLY A 172 -9.10 -0.51 5.40
N GLU A 173 -7.93 -0.66 6.02
CA GLU A 173 -6.71 0.07 5.67
C GLU A 173 -6.25 -0.23 4.23
N LEU A 174 -6.18 -1.50 3.86
CA LEU A 174 -5.77 -1.93 2.51
C LEU A 174 -6.73 -1.41 1.44
N ARG A 175 -8.05 -1.45 1.70
CA ARG A 175 -9.06 -0.88 0.82
C ARG A 175 -8.88 0.63 0.68
N ALA A 176 -8.63 1.34 1.77
CA ALA A 176 -8.35 2.77 1.75
C ALA A 176 -7.08 3.11 0.94
N MET A 177 -6.04 2.27 1.01
CA MET A 177 -4.84 2.44 0.19
C MET A 177 -5.15 2.41 -1.31
N VAL A 178 -6.04 1.53 -1.77
CA VAL A 178 -6.43 1.47 -3.20
C VAL A 178 -7.15 2.75 -3.62
N PHE A 179 -8.05 3.28 -2.78
CA PHE A 179 -8.69 4.57 -3.02
C PHE A 179 -7.67 5.71 -3.10
N ASP A 180 -6.71 5.74 -2.17
CA ASP A 180 -5.65 6.75 -2.14
C ASP A 180 -4.74 6.67 -3.37
N LEU A 181 -4.33 5.47 -3.79
CA LEU A 181 -3.53 5.25 -5.00
C LEU A 181 -4.23 5.80 -6.24
N ARG A 182 -5.53 5.51 -6.39
CA ARG A 182 -6.33 6.04 -7.49
C ARG A 182 -6.41 7.56 -7.44
N ALA A 183 -6.64 8.12 -6.24
CA ALA A 183 -6.70 9.56 -6.05
C ALA A 183 -5.38 10.24 -6.39
N PHE A 184 -4.23 9.63 -6.05
CA PHE A 184 -2.93 10.15 -6.43
C PHE A 184 -2.75 10.18 -7.94
N TYR A 185 -2.98 9.08 -8.64
CA TYR A 185 -2.83 9.08 -10.10
C TYR A 185 -3.75 10.12 -10.78
N ALA A 186 -4.97 10.30 -10.28
CA ALA A 186 -5.88 11.33 -10.78
C ALA A 186 -5.38 12.76 -10.49
N GLU A 187 -4.84 12.99 -9.30
CA GLU A 187 -4.31 14.30 -8.91
C GLU A 187 -3.04 14.66 -9.70
N LEU A 188 -2.16 13.69 -9.95
CA LEU A 188 -0.99 13.87 -10.79
C LEU A 188 -1.38 14.20 -12.23
N TYR A 189 -2.31 13.43 -12.80
CA TYR A 189 -2.86 13.70 -14.13
C TYR A 189 -3.44 15.13 -14.20
N ARG A 190 -4.20 15.55 -13.19
CA ARG A 190 -4.78 16.88 -13.09
C ARG A 190 -3.72 17.98 -13.01
N ILE A 191 -2.73 17.84 -12.12
CA ILE A 191 -1.65 18.81 -11.93
C ILE A 191 -0.87 18.99 -13.23
N ILE A 192 -0.47 17.89 -13.87
CA ILE A 192 0.37 17.97 -15.06
C ILE A 192 -0.44 18.53 -16.23
N SER A 193 -1.65 18.03 -16.46
CA SER A 193 -2.51 18.48 -17.57
C SER A 193 -2.82 19.97 -17.50
N ASN A 194 -3.08 20.51 -16.30
CA ASN A 194 -3.34 21.94 -16.12
C ASN A 194 -2.11 22.84 -16.34
N ASN A 195 -0.90 22.27 -16.25
CA ASN A 195 0.35 23.02 -16.44
C ASN A 195 0.95 22.82 -17.84
N MET A 196 0.51 21.81 -18.61
CA MET A 196 1.07 21.51 -19.93
C MET A 196 1.03 22.67 -20.92
N GLU A 197 -0.05 23.47 -20.94
CA GLU A 197 -0.13 24.64 -21.84
C GLU A 197 0.94 25.70 -21.52
N LYS A 198 1.32 25.82 -20.24
CA LYS A 198 2.31 26.81 -19.77
C LYS A 198 3.75 26.31 -19.89
N THR A 199 3.97 25.00 -19.77
CA THR A 199 5.31 24.40 -19.81
C THR A 199 5.79 24.07 -21.21
N VAL A 200 4.87 23.73 -22.13
CA VAL A 200 5.22 23.38 -23.52
C VAL A 200 5.45 24.64 -24.38
N ASN A 201 4.78 25.76 -24.07
CA ASN A 201 4.90 27.00 -24.85
C ASN A 201 5.29 28.22 -24.01
N LEU A 202 6.50 28.19 -23.44
CA LEU A 202 7.04 29.25 -22.57
C LEU A 202 7.17 30.62 -23.27
N LYS A 203 7.18 30.66 -24.61
CA LYS A 203 7.37 31.88 -25.40
C LYS A 203 6.10 32.35 -26.14
N GLY A 204 4.99 31.62 -26.05
CA GLY A 204 3.78 31.94 -26.81
C GLY A 204 4.02 31.93 -28.33
N GLU A 205 4.89 31.04 -28.82
CA GLU A 205 5.04 30.87 -30.27
C GLU A 205 3.74 30.27 -30.81
N GLU A 206 3.06 30.98 -31.70
CA GLU A 206 1.83 30.51 -32.34
C GLU A 206 2.11 29.14 -32.97
N LYS A 207 1.26 28.14 -32.68
CA LYS A 207 1.26 26.90 -33.46
C LYS A 207 1.12 27.32 -34.93
N PRO A 208 2.01 26.89 -35.85
CA PRO A 208 1.82 27.18 -37.25
C PRO A 208 0.44 26.65 -37.64
N SER A 209 -0.44 27.53 -38.11
CA SER A 209 -1.76 27.20 -38.61
C SER A 209 -1.61 26.05 -39.61
N MET A 210 -2.08 24.86 -39.26
CA MET A 210 -2.31 23.80 -40.25
C MET A 210 -3.67 24.05 -40.91
N TYR A 211 -3.78 25.20 -41.58
CA TYR A 211 -4.74 25.56 -42.63
C TYR A 211 -4.21 26.80 -43.34
#